data_AF-C7H3F2-F1
#
_entry.id   AF-C7H3F2-F1
#
_cell.length_a   1.000
_cell.length_b   1.000
_cell.length_c   1.000
_cell.angle_alpha   90.00
_cell.angle_beta   90.00
_cell.angle_gamma   90.00
#
_symmetry.space_group_name_H-M   'P 1'
#
loop_
_entity.id
_entity.type
_entity.pdbx_description
1 polymer ?
#
loop_
_entity_poly.entity_id
_entity_poly.type
_entity_poly.pdbx_seq_one_letter_code
_entity_poly.pdbx_strand_id
1 'polypeptide(L)'
;MAMNQSCYALVGKETHQLLVYFYTLKAVDRLKHKASGAVFDAITTRDFDSEQIMKLSDDDAKAFLCVAEPMFQEILNNSIENLRLSTLRDFLLPKLMSGEIDVSSVQL
;
A
#
# COMPACT_ATOMS: atom_id res chain seq x y z
N MET A 1 5.13 8.12 3.83
CA MET A 1 5.64 8.60 2.51
C MET A 1 5.38 10.08 2.42
N ALA A 2 6.38 10.87 2.00
CA ALA A 2 6.19 12.29 1.71
C ALA A 2 5.85 12.45 0.22
N MET A 3 4.68 13.02 -0.08
CA MET A 3 4.26 13.33 -1.45
C MET A 3 5.02 14.57 -1.92
N ASN A 4 5.65 14.50 -3.09
CA ASN A 4 6.44 15.61 -3.66
C ASN A 4 6.04 15.86 -5.13
N GLN A 5 6.70 16.80 -5.79
CA GLN A 5 6.37 17.20 -7.17
C GLN A 5 6.61 16.12 -8.23
N SER A 6 7.34 15.05 -7.91
CA SER A 6 7.54 13.90 -8.80
C SER A 6 6.66 12.69 -8.45
N CYS A 7 5.78 12.80 -7.45
CA CYS A 7 4.83 11.77 -7.07
C CYS A 7 3.42 12.09 -7.55
N TYR A 8 2.77 11.11 -8.16
CA TYR A 8 1.35 11.18 -8.51
C TYR A 8 0.52 10.28 -7.60
N ALA A 9 -0.59 10.84 -7.09
CA ALA A 9 -1.63 10.07 -6.43
C ALA A 9 -2.76 9.80 -7.43
N LEU A 10 -3.15 8.54 -7.57
CA LEU A 10 -4.25 8.13 -8.44
C LEU A 10 -5.43 7.69 -7.57
N VAL A 11 -6.58 8.34 -7.77
CA VAL A 11 -7.82 8.05 -7.04
C VAL A 11 -8.89 7.64 -8.04
N GLY A 12 -9.52 6.50 -7.79
CA GLY A 12 -10.61 6.01 -8.62
C GLY A 12 -11.86 6.88 -8.45
N LYS A 13 -12.46 7.32 -9.56
CA LYS A 13 -13.75 8.03 -9.55
C LYS A 13 -14.91 7.05 -9.35
N GLU A 14 -14.97 6.03 -10.19
CA GLU A 14 -15.99 4.97 -10.22
C GLU A 14 -15.33 3.59 -10.25
N THR A 15 -14.13 3.47 -9.68
CA THR A 15 -13.35 2.25 -9.69
C THR A 15 -12.75 2.05 -8.31
N HIS A 16 -12.91 0.85 -7.76
CA HIS A 16 -12.38 0.52 -6.44
C HIS A 16 -10.86 0.75 -6.39
N GLN A 17 -10.35 1.31 -5.29
CA GLN A 17 -8.95 1.74 -5.21
C GLN A 17 -7.95 0.59 -5.36
N LEU A 18 -8.29 -0.63 -4.95
CA LEU A 18 -7.46 -1.81 -5.20
C LEU A 18 -7.33 -2.11 -6.70
N LEU A 19 -8.41 -1.98 -7.46
CA LEU A 19 -8.36 -2.14 -8.91
C LEU A 19 -7.53 -1.03 -9.56
N VAL A 20 -7.67 0.23 -9.10
CA VAL A 20 -6.80 1.33 -9.53
C VAL A 20 -5.34 0.97 -9.32
N TYR A 21 -4.97 0.48 -8.12
CA TYR A 21 -3.61 0.05 -7.83
C TYR A 21 -3.11 -1.02 -8.82
N PHE A 22 -3.89 -2.08 -9.07
CA PHE A 22 -3.47 -3.14 -9.99
C PHE A 22 -3.41 -2.69 -11.46
N TYR A 23 -4.35 -1.87 -11.91
CA TYR A 23 -4.31 -1.30 -13.26
C TYR A 23 -3.11 -0.38 -13.43
N THR A 24 -2.84 0.48 -12.45
CA THR A 24 -1.64 1.32 -12.44
C THR A 24 -0.39 0.47 -12.44
N LEU A 25 -0.30 -0.56 -11.60
CA LEU A 25 0.87 -1.45 -11.56
C LEU A 25 1.15 -2.07 -12.93
N LYS A 26 0.11 -2.47 -13.66
CA LYS A 26 0.23 -2.98 -15.05
C LYS A 26 0.55 -1.89 -16.08
N ALA A 27 0.13 -0.66 -15.84
CA ALA A 27 0.42 0.47 -16.73
C ALA A 27 1.83 1.04 -16.50
N VAL A 28 2.39 0.91 -15.28
CA VAL A 28 3.70 1.47 -14.92
C VAL A 28 4.81 1.03 -15.87
N ASP A 29 4.83 -0.23 -16.31
CA ASP A 29 5.84 -0.70 -17.27
C ASP A 29 5.75 0.05 -18.60
N ARG A 30 4.54 0.30 -19.10
CA ARG A 30 4.31 1.08 -20.33
C ARG A 30 4.59 2.56 -20.14
N LEU A 31 4.21 3.13 -18.99
CA LEU A 31 4.48 4.52 -18.65
C LEU A 31 5.99 4.78 -18.52
N LYS A 32 6.76 3.83 -17.98
CA LYS A 32 8.23 3.91 -17.94
C LYS A 32 8.84 3.93 -19.33
N HIS A 33 8.31 3.15 -20.28
CA HIS A 33 8.78 3.19 -21.66
C HIS A 33 8.42 4.47 -22.41
N LYS A 34 7.37 5.18 -21.97
CA LYS A 34 6.98 6.50 -22.50
C LYS A 34 7.72 7.66 -21.83
N ALA A 35 8.30 7.42 -20.65
CA ALA A 35 9.07 8.43 -19.93
C ALA A 35 10.21 8.92 -20.83
N SER A 36 10.34 10.24 -20.93
CA SER A 36 11.29 10.87 -21.83
C SER A 36 12.01 12.01 -21.14
N GLY A 37 13.33 12.10 -21.37
CA GLY A 37 14.15 13.24 -20.97
C GLY A 37 15.61 13.04 -21.36
N ALA A 38 16.31 14.13 -21.68
CA ALA A 38 17.73 14.06 -22.07
C ALA A 38 18.67 13.77 -20.89
N VAL A 39 18.21 13.95 -19.64
CA VAL A 39 18.99 13.79 -18.40
C VAL A 39 18.23 13.05 -17.29
N PHE A 40 16.89 13.21 -17.22
CA PHE A 40 16.02 12.45 -16.31
C PHE A 40 14.73 12.07 -17.03
N ASP A 41 14.41 10.78 -17.05
CA ASP A 41 13.13 10.29 -17.57
C ASP A 41 12.02 10.62 -16.56
N ALA A 42 11.05 11.43 -16.98
CA ALA A 42 9.91 11.80 -16.16
C ALA A 42 8.61 11.29 -16.81
N ILE A 43 7.73 10.74 -15.98
CA ILE A 43 6.33 10.52 -16.35
C ILE A 43 5.59 11.81 -16.02
N THR A 44 4.87 12.36 -16.98
CA THR A 44 4.09 13.60 -16.84
C THR A 44 2.60 13.27 -16.78
N THR A 45 1.76 14.24 -16.38
CA THR A 45 0.30 14.08 -16.39
C THR A 45 -0.24 13.71 -17.78
N ARG A 46 0.38 14.23 -18.84
CA ARG A 46 0.00 13.93 -20.23
C ARG A 46 0.24 12.46 -20.61
N ASP A 47 1.25 11.83 -20.03
CA ASP A 47 1.53 10.41 -20.31
C ASP A 47 0.41 9.52 -19.81
N PHE A 48 -0.22 9.89 -18.68
CA PHE A 48 -1.43 9.23 -18.17
C PHE A 48 -2.65 9.46 -19.07
N ASP A 49 -2.84 10.67 -19.62
CA ASP A 49 -3.97 10.96 -20.52
C ASP A 49 -3.94 10.10 -21.79
N SER A 50 -2.73 9.77 -22.28
CA SER A 50 -2.53 8.90 -23.44
C SER A 50 -2.61 7.41 -23.13
N GLU A 51 -2.61 7.02 -21.85
CA GLU A 51 -2.53 5.63 -21.43
C GLU A 51 -3.90 4.97 -21.49
N GLN A 52 -3.95 3.78 -22.06
CA GLN A 52 -5.17 2.98 -22.15
C GLN A 52 -4.98 1.71 -21.35
N ILE A 53 -5.99 1.38 -20.55
CA ILE A 53 -6.02 0.15 -19.74
C ILE A 53 -7.21 -0.69 -20.18
N MET A 54 -7.04 -2.01 -20.16
CA MET A 54 -8.15 -2.94 -20.32
C MET A 54 -8.87 -3.06 -18.98
N LYS A 55 -9.98 -2.35 -18.83
CA LYS A 55 -10.83 -2.45 -17.64
C LYS A 55 -11.58 -3.78 -17.66
N LEU A 56 -11.63 -4.44 -16.51
CA LEU A 56 -12.49 -5.60 -16.29
C LEU A 56 -13.97 -5.22 -16.46
N SER A 57 -14.80 -6.22 -16.78
CA SER A 57 -16.24 -6.10 -16.65
C SER A 57 -16.61 -5.86 -15.18
N ASP A 58 -17.80 -5.30 -14.92
CA ASP A 58 -18.23 -5.03 -13.55
C ASP A 58 -18.39 -6.32 -12.73
N ASP A 59 -18.81 -7.42 -13.37
CA ASP A 59 -18.94 -8.73 -12.73
C ASP A 59 -17.56 -9.32 -12.36
N ASP A 60 -16.59 -9.26 -13.28
CA ASP A 60 -15.22 -9.73 -13.01
C ASP A 60 -14.53 -8.87 -11.95
N ALA A 61 -14.73 -7.55 -12.00
CA ALA A 61 -14.23 -6.62 -11.00
C ALA A 61 -14.78 -6.96 -9.61
N LYS A 62 -16.08 -7.24 -9.51
CA LYS A 62 -16.72 -7.65 -8.27
C LYS A 62 -16.19 -9.00 -7.78
N ALA A 63 -16.10 -10.00 -8.66
CA ALA A 63 -15.57 -11.32 -8.32
C ALA A 63 -14.13 -11.23 -7.80
N PHE A 64 -13.28 -10.42 -8.44
CA PHE A 64 -11.93 -10.16 -7.97
C PHE A 64 -11.92 -9.51 -6.58
N LEU A 65 -12.71 -8.45 -6.38
CA LEU A 65 -12.74 -7.71 -5.11
C LEU A 65 -13.23 -8.57 -3.95
N CYS A 66 -14.23 -9.44 -4.17
CA CYS A 66 -14.72 -10.37 -3.15
C CYS A 66 -13.62 -11.26 -2.55
N VAL A 67 -12.54 -11.53 -3.30
CA VAL A 67 -11.40 -12.31 -2.84
C VAL A 67 -10.26 -11.41 -2.36
N ALA A 68 -9.89 -10.41 -3.15
CA ALA A 68 -8.71 -9.59 -2.90
C ALA A 68 -8.89 -8.66 -1.69
N GLU A 69 -10.05 -8.03 -1.54
CA GLU A 69 -10.31 -7.05 -0.49
C GLU A 69 -10.10 -7.60 0.93
N PRO A 70 -10.69 -8.76 1.32
CA PRO A 70 -10.45 -9.31 2.66
C PRO A 70 -8.97 -9.67 2.88
N MET A 71 -8.27 -10.16 1.86
CA MET A 71 -6.84 -10.47 1.97
C MET A 71 -6.00 -9.21 2.26
N PHE A 72 -6.24 -8.13 1.54
CA PHE A 72 -5.54 -6.86 1.76
C PHE A 72 -5.89 -6.24 3.11
N GLN A 73 -7.15 -6.37 3.55
CA GLN A 73 -7.56 -5.92 4.87
C GLN A 73 -6.84 -6.67 5.98
N GLU A 74 -6.69 -8.00 5.86
CA GLU A 74 -5.94 -8.80 6.83
C GLU A 74 -4.45 -8.46 6.84
N ILE A 75 -3.83 -8.21 5.68
CA ILE A 75 -2.44 -7.74 5.60
C ILE A 75 -2.29 -6.40 6.33
N LEU A 76 -3.23 -5.47 6.15
CA LEU A 76 -3.22 -4.17 6.82
C LEU A 76 -3.37 -4.33 8.34
N ASN A 77 -4.34 -5.12 8.78
CA ASN A 77 -4.60 -5.40 10.20
C ASN A 77 -3.35 -5.99 10.87
N ASN A 78 -2.76 -7.01 10.26
CA ASN A 78 -1.55 -7.66 10.75
C ASN A 78 -0.35 -6.70 10.77
N SER A 79 -0.24 -5.80 9.80
CA SER A 79 0.84 -4.81 9.74
C SER A 79 0.71 -3.79 10.87
N ILE A 80 -0.51 -3.32 11.15
CA ILE A 80 -0.80 -2.41 12.26
C ILE A 80 -0.52 -3.10 13.60
N GLU A 81 -0.95 -4.34 13.76
CA GLU A 81 -0.75 -5.11 14.99
C GLU A 81 0.73 -5.37 15.25
N ASN A 82 1.49 -5.79 14.23
CA ASN A 82 2.94 -5.96 14.35
C ASN A 82 3.65 -4.68 14.77
N LEU A 83 3.23 -3.52 14.26
CA LEU A 83 3.79 -2.23 14.67
C LEU A 83 3.47 -1.92 16.14
N ARG A 84 2.23 -2.17 16.57
CA ARG A 84 1.80 -1.98 17.97
C ARG A 84 2.56 -2.90 18.92
N LEU A 85 2.67 -4.18 18.59
CA LEU A 85 3.41 -5.17 19.37
C LEU A 85 4.89 -4.84 19.45
N SER A 86 5.51 -4.40 18.36
CA SER A 86 6.90 -3.95 18.36
C SER A 86 7.09 -2.73 19.26
N THR A 87 6.21 -1.74 19.15
CA THR A 87 6.25 -0.54 20.00
C THR A 87 6.07 -0.90 21.48
N LEU A 88 5.11 -1.79 21.79
CA LEU A 88 4.85 -2.24 23.15
C LEU A 88 6.03 -3.02 23.73
N ARG A 89 6.63 -3.92 22.94
CA ARG A 89 7.85 -4.65 23.31
C ARG A 89 8.98 -3.68 23.64
N ASP A 90 9.24 -2.72 22.75
CA ASP A 90 10.36 -1.78 22.91
C ASP A 90 10.14 -0.85 24.12
N PHE A 91 8.88 -0.58 24.47
CA PHE A 91 8.52 0.15 25.69
C PHE A 91 8.65 -0.70 26.96
N LEU A 92 8.18 -1.95 26.95
CA LEU A 92 8.14 -2.81 28.14
C LEU A 92 9.49 -3.44 28.46
N LEU A 93 10.28 -3.82 27.45
CA LEU A 93 11.51 -4.57 27.64
C LEU A 93 12.51 -3.85 28.57
N PRO A 94 12.79 -2.54 28.43
CA PRO A 94 13.67 -1.84 29.36
C PRO A 94 13.16 -1.84 30.80
N LYS A 95 11.84 -1.73 31.00
CA LYS A 95 11.20 -1.71 32.33
C LYS A 95 11.22 -3.08 33.00
N LEU A 96 11.09 -4.15 32.21
CA LEU A 96 11.26 -5.52 32.69
C LEU A 96 12.73 -5.78 33.05
N MET A 97 13.66 -5.37 32.20
CA MET A 97 15.10 -5.56 32.44
C MET A 97 15.65 -4.75 33.62
N SER A 98 15.10 -3.56 33.88
CA SER A 98 15.46 -2.76 35.04
C SER A 98 14.84 -3.26 36.34
N GLY A 99 13.89 -4.20 36.27
CA GLY A 99 13.08 -4.63 37.42
C GLY A 99 12.04 -3.60 37.86
N GLU A 100 11.80 -2.53 37.08
CA GLU A 100 10.71 -1.57 37.34
C GLU A 100 9.34 -2.25 37.23
N ILE A 101 9.21 -3.23 36.32
CA ILE A 101 8.05 -4.12 36.22
C ILE A 101 8.51 -5.54 36.58
N ASP A 102 7.90 -6.12 37.62
CA ASP A 102 8.11 -7.52 38.00
C ASP A 102 6.90 -8.36 37.58
N VAL A 103 7.18 -9.46 36.87
CA VAL A 103 6.18 -10.42 36.37
C VAL A 103 6.32 -11.80 36.99
N SER A 104 7.19 -11.97 37.98
CA SER A 104 7.48 -13.27 38.62
C SER A 104 6.27 -13.94 39.30
N SER A 105 5.27 -13.15 39.69
CA SER A 105 4.05 -13.61 40.35
C SER A 105 2.85 -13.84 39.42
N VAL A 106 3.01 -13.59 38.11
CA VAL A 106 1.93 -13.77 37.13
C VAL A 106 1.74 -15.27 36.86
N GLN A 107 0.51 -15.77 37.04
CA GLN A 107 0.10 -17.11 36.62
C GLN A 107 -0.46 -17.07 35.20
N LEU A 108 0.03 -17.94 34.31
CA LEU A 108 -0.40 -18.10 32.92
C LEU A 108 -1.55 -19.10 32.78
#